data_AF-A0A0P9S8Y8-F1
#
_entry.id   AF-A0A0P9S8Y8-F1
#
_cell.length_a   1.000
_cell.length_b   1.000
_cell.length_c   1.000
_cell.angle_alpha   90.00
_cell.angle_beta   90.00
_cell.angle_gamma   90.00
#
_symmetry.space_group_name_H-M   'P 1'
#
loop_
_entity.id
_entity.type
_entity.pdbx_description
1 polymer ?
#
loop_
_entity_poly.entity_id
_entity_poly.type
_entity_poly.pdbx_seq_one_letter_code
_entity_poly.pdbx_strand_id
1 'polypeptide(L)'
;MHSRRFPITAAIGFSLLCMGASAAEPSSGQLLKKAQAEQKPYLETVRQLVDIDTGTGQAVGLKTVSAMLVERLKALGAEVTTSLADPSAGDNIVGTFKGNGTRSFLLMVHYDTVFGPGTAARRPFRLDSERAYGPGVADAKGGVAMILHSLQLLQDQNFKDFGTITVLFNPDEETGSSGSKKVIA
;
A
#
# COMPACT_ATOMS: atom_id res chain seq x y z
N MET A 1 8.81 41.70 -73.28
CA MET A 1 9.01 40.36 -72.67
C MET A 1 10.01 40.52 -71.54
N HIS A 2 9.68 40.08 -70.32
CA HIS A 2 10.56 39.54 -69.24
C HIS A 2 9.75 39.52 -67.94
N SER A 3 8.97 38.46 -67.76
CA SER A 3 8.23 38.16 -66.52
C SER A 3 9.17 37.53 -65.48
N ARG A 4 9.33 38.14 -64.31
CA ARG A 4 9.97 37.50 -63.15
C ARG A 4 8.93 36.69 -62.37
N ARG A 5 9.09 35.37 -62.34
CA ARG A 5 8.34 34.46 -61.45
C ARG A 5 9.16 34.26 -60.16
N PHE A 6 8.55 34.51 -59.01
CA PHE A 6 9.08 34.09 -57.71
C PHE A 6 8.55 32.68 -57.39
N PRO A 7 9.38 31.73 -56.93
CA PRO A 7 8.89 30.45 -56.44
C PRO A 7 8.38 30.61 -54.99
N ILE A 8 7.17 30.11 -54.73
CA ILE A 8 6.60 29.95 -53.41
C ILE A 8 7.16 28.65 -52.82
N THR A 9 8.00 28.74 -51.79
CA THR A 9 8.48 27.60 -51.04
C THR A 9 7.38 27.13 -50.08
N ALA A 10 6.78 25.97 -50.33
CA ALA A 10 5.82 25.35 -49.42
C ALA A 10 6.58 24.65 -48.27
N ALA A 11 6.43 25.15 -47.05
CA ALA A 11 6.93 24.49 -45.85
C ALA A 11 5.92 23.40 -45.43
N ILE A 12 6.32 22.13 -45.54
CA ILE A 12 5.54 20.99 -45.04
C ILE A 12 5.84 20.87 -43.54
N GLY A 13 4.89 21.29 -42.70
CA GLY A 13 4.94 21.10 -41.26
C GLY A 13 4.69 19.64 -40.89
N PHE A 14 5.68 18.97 -40.30
CA PHE A 14 5.54 17.62 -39.76
C PHE A 14 4.93 17.73 -38.36
N SER A 15 3.61 17.69 -38.27
CA SER A 15 2.91 17.60 -36.98
C SER A 15 3.07 16.19 -36.42
N LEU A 16 4.02 16.02 -35.50
CA LEU A 16 4.12 14.86 -34.62
C LEU A 16 2.91 14.87 -33.68
N LEU A 17 1.85 14.15 -34.08
CA LEU A 17 0.78 13.76 -33.17
C LEU A 17 1.36 12.72 -32.20
N CYS A 18 1.73 13.18 -31.00
CA CYS A 18 1.88 12.30 -29.85
C CYS A 18 0.50 11.75 -29.51
N MET A 19 0.11 10.62 -30.12
CA MET A 19 -0.99 9.81 -29.63
C MET A 19 -0.58 9.29 -28.25
N GLY A 20 -1.07 9.95 -27.19
CA GLY A 20 -0.97 9.42 -25.84
C GLY A 20 -1.64 8.05 -25.82
N ALA A 21 -0.83 7.00 -25.65
CA ALA A 21 -1.35 5.66 -25.46
C ALA A 21 -2.10 5.64 -24.13
N SER A 22 -3.43 5.77 -24.19
CA SER A 22 -4.28 5.40 -23.07
C SER A 22 -4.22 3.88 -22.98
N ALA A 23 -3.43 3.35 -22.04
CA ALA A 23 -3.46 1.93 -21.74
C ALA A 23 -4.88 1.60 -21.26
N ALA A 24 -5.61 0.82 -22.06
CA ALA A 24 -6.95 0.40 -21.69
C ALA A 24 -6.91 -0.31 -20.33
N GLU A 25 -7.86 0.01 -19.45
CA GLU A 25 -7.94 -0.66 -18.17
C GLU A 25 -8.07 -2.17 -18.35
N PRO A 26 -7.36 -2.98 -17.54
CA PRO A 26 -7.47 -4.42 -17.63
C PRO A 26 -8.91 -4.84 -17.33
N SER A 27 -9.41 -5.78 -18.13
CA SER A 27 -10.72 -6.38 -17.86
C SER A 27 -10.76 -6.98 -16.46
N SER A 28 -11.94 -7.02 -15.84
CA SER A 28 -12.12 -7.61 -14.50
C SER A 28 -11.57 -9.04 -14.41
N GLY A 29 -11.64 -9.82 -15.49
CA GLY A 29 -11.07 -11.16 -15.55
C GLY A 29 -9.53 -11.19 -15.56
N GLN A 30 -8.87 -10.21 -16.18
CA GLN A 30 -7.40 -10.07 -16.12
C GLN A 30 -6.94 -9.62 -14.73
N LEU A 31 -7.66 -8.67 -14.12
CA LEU A 31 -7.37 -8.22 -12.77
C LEU A 31 -7.52 -9.36 -11.75
N LEU A 32 -8.60 -10.16 -11.87
CA LEU A 32 -8.80 -11.33 -11.01
C LEU A 32 -7.64 -12.33 -11.13
N LYS A 33 -7.17 -12.64 -12.35
CA LYS A 33 -6.03 -13.53 -12.56
C LYS A 33 -4.75 -13.00 -11.90
N LYS A 34 -4.49 -11.69 -11.98
CA LYS A 34 -3.35 -11.06 -11.30
C LYS A 34 -3.48 -11.17 -9.78
N ALA A 35 -4.65 -10.86 -9.24
CA ALA A 35 -4.92 -10.98 -7.80
C ALA A 35 -4.79 -12.44 -7.29
N GLN A 36 -5.22 -13.42 -8.08
CA GLN A 36 -5.02 -14.84 -7.76
C GLN A 36 -3.53 -15.22 -7.73
N ALA A 37 -2.71 -14.68 -8.63
CA ALA A 37 -1.27 -14.88 -8.62
C ALA A 37 -0.59 -14.27 -7.38
N GLU A 38 -1.12 -13.16 -6.86
CA GLU A 38 -0.64 -12.50 -5.63
C GLU A 38 -0.99 -13.24 -4.34
N GLN A 39 -1.82 -14.30 -4.38
CA GLN A 39 -2.23 -15.01 -3.16
C GLN A 39 -1.04 -15.54 -2.36
N LYS A 40 -0.03 -16.13 -3.01
CA LYS A 40 1.14 -16.69 -2.33
C LYS A 40 2.05 -15.59 -1.75
N PRO A 41 2.43 -14.53 -2.49
CA PRO A 41 3.11 -13.35 -1.93
C PRO A 41 2.35 -12.70 -0.76
N TYR A 42 1.02 -12.61 -0.87
CA TYR A 42 0.15 -12.11 0.19
C TYR A 42 0.27 -12.95 1.47
N LEU A 43 0.08 -14.27 1.37
CA LEU A 43 0.15 -15.17 2.53
C LEU A 43 1.55 -15.18 3.16
N GLU A 44 2.61 -15.03 2.38
CA GLU A 44 3.97 -14.90 2.92
C GLU A 44 4.15 -13.59 3.69
N THR A 45 3.58 -12.48 3.21
CA THR A 45 3.58 -11.23 3.98
C THR A 45 2.78 -11.37 5.28
N VAL A 46 1.61 -12.03 5.24
CA VAL A 46 0.82 -12.32 6.43
C VAL A 46 1.65 -13.15 7.43
N ARG A 47 2.32 -14.20 6.97
CA ARG A 47 3.21 -15.02 7.80
C ARG A 47 4.29 -14.18 8.48
N GLN A 48 5.03 -13.37 7.71
CA GLN A 48 6.08 -12.50 8.23
C GLN A 48 5.59 -11.56 9.33
N LEU A 49 4.39 -11.00 9.16
CA LEU A 49 3.77 -10.15 10.18
C LEU A 49 3.35 -10.97 11.40
N VAL A 50 2.66 -12.11 11.19
CA VAL A 50 2.12 -12.98 12.26
C VAL A 50 3.23 -13.53 13.15
N ASP A 51 4.39 -13.86 12.58
CA ASP A 51 5.52 -14.44 13.29
C ASP A 51 6.22 -13.46 14.27
N ILE A 52 5.81 -12.18 14.30
CA ILE A 52 6.31 -11.16 15.23
C ILE A 52 5.20 -10.80 16.22
N ASP A 53 5.45 -10.93 17.53
CA ASP A 53 4.52 -10.46 18.55
C ASP A 53 4.40 -8.94 18.51
N THR A 54 3.19 -8.43 18.30
CA THR A 54 2.88 -6.99 18.27
C THR A 54 1.72 -6.66 19.19
N GLY A 55 1.66 -7.28 20.37
CA GLY A 55 0.63 -6.88 21.33
C GLY A 55 0.72 -5.39 21.65
N THR A 56 -0.41 -4.72 21.90
CA THR A 56 -0.40 -3.29 22.23
C THR A 56 0.55 -3.00 23.40
N GLY A 57 1.41 -1.99 23.25
CA GLY A 57 2.46 -1.68 24.24
C GLY A 57 3.77 -2.46 24.09
N GLN A 58 3.84 -3.50 23.24
CA GLN A 58 5.07 -4.28 23.04
C GLN A 58 6.04 -3.57 22.08
N ALA A 59 6.73 -2.55 22.60
CA ALA A 59 7.55 -1.62 21.84
C ALA A 59 8.56 -2.27 20.88
N VAL A 60 9.20 -3.37 21.25
CA VAL A 60 10.21 -4.05 20.40
C VAL A 60 9.58 -4.64 19.14
N GLY A 61 8.47 -5.37 19.31
CA GLY A 61 7.74 -5.97 18.20
C GLY A 61 7.09 -4.92 17.30
N LEU A 62 6.44 -3.93 17.92
CA LEU A 62 5.85 -2.79 17.21
C LEU A 62 6.91 -2.03 16.40
N LYS A 63 8.09 -1.76 16.96
CA LYS A 63 9.19 -1.12 16.24
C LYS A 63 9.68 -1.97 15.05
N THR A 64 9.74 -3.28 15.22
CA THR A 64 10.17 -4.20 14.16
C THR A 64 9.19 -4.18 12.99
N VAL A 65 7.88 -4.35 13.27
CA VAL A 65 6.85 -4.30 12.23
C VAL A 65 6.74 -2.90 11.63
N SER A 66 6.82 -1.84 12.43
CA SER A 66 6.83 -0.46 11.92
C SER A 66 7.93 -0.22 10.88
N ALA A 67 9.16 -0.66 11.17
CA ALA A 67 10.27 -0.55 10.23
C ALA A 67 9.99 -1.30 8.90
N MET A 68 9.43 -2.53 8.98
CA MET A 68 9.03 -3.29 7.80
C MET A 68 7.96 -2.56 6.98
N LEU A 69 6.95 -1.99 7.63
CA LEU A 69 5.87 -1.29 6.95
C LEU A 69 6.35 0.00 6.28
N VAL A 70 7.22 0.77 6.95
CA VAL A 70 7.86 1.96 6.38
C VAL A 70 8.68 1.59 5.14
N GLU A 71 9.49 0.52 5.21
CA GLU A 71 10.28 0.05 4.08
C GLU A 71 9.40 -0.36 2.91
N ARG A 72 8.35 -1.15 3.16
CA ARG A 72 7.42 -1.63 2.13
C ARG A 72 6.65 -0.49 1.47
N LEU A 73 6.17 0.49 2.23
CA LEU A 73 5.51 1.67 1.68
C LEU A 73 6.46 2.50 0.82
N LYS A 74 7.71 2.71 1.25
CA LYS A 74 8.73 3.40 0.46
C LYS A 74 9.06 2.66 -0.84
N ALA A 75 9.18 1.33 -0.78
CA ALA A 75 9.42 0.50 -1.97
C ALA A 75 8.28 0.59 -2.99
N LEU A 76 7.04 0.76 -2.53
CA LEU A 76 5.87 1.02 -3.38
C LEU A 76 5.83 2.46 -3.93
N GLY A 77 6.75 3.33 -3.51
CA GLY A 77 6.84 4.73 -3.96
C GLY A 77 6.05 5.73 -3.13
N ALA A 78 5.70 5.39 -1.88
CA ALA A 78 5.05 6.33 -0.97
C ALA A 78 6.04 7.37 -0.43
N GLU A 79 5.56 8.60 -0.23
CA GLU A 79 6.14 9.50 0.76
C GLU A 79 5.69 9.05 2.15
N VAL A 80 6.63 8.73 3.05
CA VAL A 80 6.31 8.14 4.36
C VAL A 80 6.76 9.05 5.50
N THR A 81 5.84 9.34 6.41
CA THR A 81 6.09 10.00 7.69
C THR A 81 5.70 9.08 8.84
N THR A 82 6.38 9.24 9.98
CA THR A 82 6.07 8.52 11.22
C THR A 82 5.97 9.50 12.38
N SER A 83 5.06 9.23 13.31
CA SER A 83 4.93 10.00 14.56
C SER A 83 4.69 9.07 15.74
N LEU A 84 5.21 9.43 16.91
CA LEU A 84 4.98 8.67 18.13
C LEU A 84 3.48 8.60 18.44
N ALA A 85 3.01 7.42 18.80
CA ALA A 85 1.63 7.22 19.25
C ALA A 85 1.48 7.49 20.76
N ASP A 86 1.90 8.66 21.27
CA ASP A 86 1.84 8.98 22.70
C ASP A 86 0.39 9.14 23.20
N PRO A 87 -0.04 8.45 24.29
CA PRO A 87 0.78 7.76 25.31
C PRO A 87 1.03 6.26 25.08
N SER A 88 0.56 5.69 23.98
CA SER A 88 0.81 4.31 23.57
C SER A 88 2.26 4.10 23.08
N ALA A 89 2.70 2.84 23.02
CA ALA A 89 3.98 2.50 22.41
C ALA A 89 3.86 2.38 20.88
N GLY A 90 4.96 2.61 20.17
CA GLY A 90 5.02 2.46 18.72
C GLY A 90 4.73 3.77 17.96
N ASP A 91 4.74 3.65 16.64
CA ASP A 91 4.61 4.80 15.74
C ASP A 91 3.32 4.68 14.91
N ASN A 92 2.64 5.79 14.74
CA ASN A 92 1.73 6.01 13.62
C ASN A 92 2.55 6.13 12.34
N ILE A 93 2.14 5.44 11.28
CA ILE A 93 2.83 5.44 9.99
C ILE A 93 1.86 5.95 8.93
N VAL A 94 2.24 7.04 8.26
CA VAL A 94 1.45 7.64 7.18
C VAL A 94 2.23 7.52 5.87
N GLY A 95 1.70 6.77 4.91
CA GLY A 95 2.21 6.67 3.55
C GLY A 95 1.30 7.41 2.57
N THR A 96 1.85 8.27 1.72
CA THR A 96 1.08 9.03 0.73
C THR A 96 1.54 8.73 -0.68
N PHE A 97 0.59 8.43 -1.56
CA PHE A 97 0.79 8.26 -3.00
C PHE A 97 0.03 9.34 -3.77
N LYS A 98 0.66 9.90 -4.80
CA LYS A 98 0.02 10.84 -5.73
C LYS A 98 -0.23 10.18 -7.08
N GLY A 99 -1.40 10.40 -7.63
CA GLY A 99 -1.74 10.06 -9.00
C GLY A 99 -2.12 11.32 -9.80
N ASN A 100 -2.79 11.10 -10.93
CA ASN A 100 -3.19 12.14 -11.88
C ASN A 100 -4.70 12.44 -11.83
N GLY A 101 -5.46 11.72 -11.01
CA GLY A 101 -6.89 11.91 -10.83
C GLY A 101 -7.24 12.96 -9.77
N THR A 102 -8.51 13.02 -9.37
CA THR A 102 -9.01 14.03 -8.42
C THR A 102 -9.52 13.45 -7.09
N ARG A 103 -9.86 12.16 -7.07
CA ARG A 103 -10.44 11.49 -5.90
C ARG A 103 -9.37 11.10 -4.89
N SER A 104 -9.66 11.26 -3.61
CA SER A 104 -8.73 10.88 -2.54
C SER A 104 -9.30 9.78 -1.66
N PHE A 105 -8.43 8.88 -1.20
CA PHE A 105 -8.78 7.70 -0.42
C PHE A 105 -7.90 7.60 0.82
N LEU A 106 -8.49 7.17 1.94
CA LEU A 106 -7.79 6.77 3.15
C LEU A 106 -7.95 5.26 3.31
N LEU A 107 -6.82 4.55 3.38
CA LEU A 107 -6.74 3.13 3.73
C LEU A 107 -6.12 3.04 5.12
N MET A 108 -6.88 2.54 6.09
CA MET A 108 -6.45 2.51 7.49
C MET A 108 -6.61 1.11 8.05
N VAL A 109 -5.60 0.66 8.80
CA VAL A 109 -5.61 -0.62 9.52
C VAL A 109 -4.54 -0.56 10.60
N HIS A 110 -4.78 -1.20 11.75
CA HIS A 110 -3.80 -1.25 12.83
C HIS A 110 -2.83 -2.43 12.66
N TYR A 111 -1.68 -2.36 13.30
CA TYR A 111 -0.66 -3.42 13.26
C TYR A 111 -0.32 -4.02 14.62
N ASP A 112 -0.95 -3.52 15.68
CA ASP A 112 -0.96 -4.18 16.98
C ASP A 112 -1.99 -5.31 17.05
N THR A 113 -1.98 -6.04 18.16
CA THR A 113 -2.93 -7.11 18.44
C THR A 113 -3.25 -7.17 19.93
N VAL A 114 -4.28 -7.91 20.32
CA VAL A 114 -4.53 -8.24 21.74
C VAL A 114 -3.53 -9.24 22.37
N PHE A 115 -2.61 -9.83 21.60
CA PHE A 115 -1.83 -10.98 22.08
C PHE A 115 -0.58 -10.61 22.88
N GLY A 116 -0.38 -11.27 24.02
CA GLY A 116 0.80 -11.09 24.87
C GLY A 116 2.09 -11.70 24.31
N PRO A 117 3.26 -11.42 24.93
CA PRO A 117 4.56 -11.89 24.45
C PRO A 117 4.69 -13.43 24.32
N GLY A 118 5.47 -13.86 23.34
CA GLY A 118 5.71 -15.26 23.01
C GLY A 118 4.52 -15.97 22.36
N THR A 119 3.45 -15.26 21.98
CA THR A 119 2.26 -15.89 21.42
C THR A 119 2.51 -16.38 20.01
N ALA A 120 3.22 -15.61 19.19
CA ALA A 120 3.65 -16.00 17.85
C ALA A 120 4.44 -17.32 17.88
N ALA A 121 5.39 -17.46 18.81
CA ALA A 121 6.17 -18.70 18.95
C ALA A 121 5.31 -19.91 19.38
N ARG A 122 4.33 -19.71 20.28
CA ARG A 122 3.43 -20.79 20.74
C ARG A 122 2.35 -21.16 19.71
N ARG A 123 1.95 -20.21 18.87
CA ARG A 123 0.89 -20.35 17.87
C ARG A 123 1.40 -19.83 16.52
N PRO A 124 2.44 -20.47 15.95
CA PRO A 124 3.07 -19.98 14.73
C PRO A 124 2.08 -19.95 13.58
N PHE A 125 2.39 -19.14 12.58
CA PHE A 125 1.59 -19.13 11.36
C PHE A 125 1.51 -20.53 10.75
N ARG A 126 0.30 -20.96 10.42
CA ARG A 126 0.07 -22.23 9.70
C ARG A 126 -1.04 -22.08 8.67
N LEU A 127 -0.94 -22.89 7.63
CA LEU A 127 -1.95 -23.05 6.60
C LEU A 127 -2.45 -24.49 6.62
N ASP A 128 -3.76 -24.67 6.45
CA ASP A 128 -4.33 -25.93 5.98
C ASP A 128 -5.03 -25.72 4.63
N SER A 129 -5.85 -26.67 4.20
CA SER A 129 -6.51 -26.63 2.88
C SER A 129 -7.48 -25.47 2.72
N GLU A 130 -7.96 -24.86 3.82
CA GLU A 130 -9.01 -23.83 3.77
C GLU A 130 -8.64 -22.54 4.49
N ARG A 131 -7.74 -22.58 5.48
CA ARG A 131 -7.56 -21.48 6.42
C ARG A 131 -6.11 -21.20 6.76
N ALA A 132 -5.84 -19.91 6.98
CA ALA A 132 -4.63 -19.41 7.62
C ALA A 132 -4.89 -19.16 9.11
N TYR A 133 -3.94 -19.51 9.96
CA TYR A 133 -4.04 -19.36 11.41
C TYR A 133 -2.80 -18.68 11.97
N GLY A 134 -2.99 -17.89 13.03
CA GLY A 134 -1.92 -17.27 13.81
C GLY A 134 -2.42 -16.02 14.56
N PRO A 135 -1.68 -15.52 15.55
CA PRO A 135 -2.06 -14.31 16.28
C PRO A 135 -2.09 -13.10 15.34
N GLY A 136 -3.26 -12.47 15.29
CA GLY A 136 -3.56 -11.31 14.46
C GLY A 136 -3.69 -11.58 12.97
N VAL A 137 -3.77 -12.86 12.54
CA VAL A 137 -3.88 -13.24 11.13
C VAL A 137 -5.06 -12.57 10.42
N ALA A 138 -6.22 -12.50 11.09
CA ALA A 138 -7.40 -11.80 10.61
C ALA A 138 -7.43 -10.35 11.12
N ASP A 139 -7.11 -10.16 12.40
CA ASP A 139 -7.23 -8.89 13.12
C ASP A 139 -5.87 -8.39 13.65
N ALA A 140 -5.15 -7.52 12.94
CA ALA A 140 -5.47 -7.03 11.60
C ALA A 140 -4.33 -7.20 10.58
N LYS A 141 -3.40 -8.12 10.84
CA LYS A 141 -2.21 -8.34 9.98
C LYS A 141 -2.57 -8.79 8.56
N GLY A 142 -3.68 -9.51 8.39
CA GLY A 142 -4.25 -9.81 7.08
C GLY A 142 -4.69 -8.57 6.30
N GLY A 143 -5.25 -7.57 6.98
CA GLY A 143 -5.62 -6.27 6.41
C GLY A 143 -4.41 -5.40 6.07
N VAL A 144 -3.38 -5.40 6.93
CA VAL A 144 -2.07 -4.76 6.64
C VAL A 144 -1.48 -5.30 5.35
N ALA A 145 -1.40 -6.62 5.21
CA ALA A 145 -0.93 -7.25 3.97
C ALA A 145 -1.84 -6.89 2.79
N MET A 146 -3.16 -6.85 2.97
CA MET A 146 -4.10 -6.58 1.88
C MET A 146 -3.87 -5.19 1.28
N ILE A 147 -3.62 -4.17 2.12
CA ILE A 147 -3.30 -2.82 1.65
C ILE A 147 -2.01 -2.83 0.81
N LEU A 148 -0.93 -3.43 1.33
CA LEU A 148 0.37 -3.46 0.64
C LEU A 148 0.28 -4.15 -0.73
N HIS A 149 -0.41 -5.30 -0.79
CA HIS A 149 -0.54 -6.08 -2.02
C HIS A 149 -1.53 -5.46 -3.02
N SER A 150 -2.58 -4.79 -2.54
CA SER A 150 -3.49 -4.04 -3.43
C SER A 150 -2.76 -2.84 -4.07
N LEU A 151 -1.93 -2.14 -3.30
CA LEU A 151 -1.12 -1.04 -3.83
C LEU A 151 -0.08 -1.53 -4.85
N GLN A 152 0.56 -2.68 -4.60
CA GLN A 152 1.45 -3.32 -5.56
C GLN A 152 0.72 -3.62 -6.87
N LEU A 153 -0.48 -4.22 -6.80
CA LEU A 153 -1.28 -4.51 -7.99
C LEU A 153 -1.65 -3.23 -8.77
N LEU A 154 -1.94 -2.12 -8.10
CA LEU A 154 -2.16 -0.83 -8.78
C LEU A 154 -0.88 -0.33 -9.46
N GLN A 155 0.27 -0.45 -8.78
CA GLN A 155 1.57 -0.05 -9.32
C GLN A 155 1.97 -0.87 -10.56
N ASP A 156 1.79 -2.20 -10.53
CA ASP A 156 2.10 -3.11 -11.63
C ASP A 156 1.23 -2.88 -12.88
N GLN A 157 0.07 -2.25 -12.68
CA GLN A 157 -0.84 -1.84 -13.75
C GLN A 157 -0.59 -0.41 -14.21
N ASN A 158 0.40 0.27 -13.59
CA ASN A 158 0.64 1.70 -13.75
C ASN A 158 -0.63 2.54 -13.58
N PHE A 159 -1.54 2.09 -12.69
CA PHE A 159 -2.79 2.78 -12.43
C PHE A 159 -2.52 4.07 -11.67
N LYS A 160 -2.99 5.21 -12.22
CA LYS A 160 -2.76 6.54 -11.67
C LYS A 160 -4.02 7.41 -11.64
N ASP A 161 -5.21 6.86 -11.93
CA ASP A 161 -6.46 7.63 -11.91
C ASP A 161 -7.03 7.77 -10.49
N PHE A 162 -6.22 8.36 -9.62
CA PHE A 162 -6.57 8.81 -8.27
C PHE A 162 -5.81 10.10 -7.99
N GLY A 163 -6.34 10.95 -7.13
CA GLY A 163 -5.64 12.14 -6.65
C GLY A 163 -4.62 11.78 -5.60
N THR A 164 -5.08 11.32 -4.44
CA THR A 164 -4.21 10.91 -3.33
C THR A 164 -4.71 9.62 -2.69
N ILE A 165 -3.80 8.67 -2.46
CA ILE A 165 -4.07 7.55 -1.54
C ILE A 165 -3.21 7.78 -0.31
N THR A 166 -3.85 7.86 0.84
CA THR A 166 -3.19 7.89 2.15
C THR A 166 -3.37 6.54 2.82
N VAL A 167 -2.28 5.94 3.26
CA VAL A 167 -2.25 4.75 4.10
C VAL A 167 -1.92 5.19 5.52
N LEU A 168 -2.71 4.74 6.50
CA LEU A 168 -2.42 4.93 7.91
C LEU A 168 -2.34 3.58 8.62
N PHE A 169 -1.17 3.28 9.20
CA PHE A 169 -1.00 2.18 10.14
C PHE A 169 -0.82 2.70 11.56
N ASN A 170 -1.68 2.28 12.49
CA ASN A 170 -1.60 2.69 13.91
C ASN A 170 -1.27 1.51 14.86
N PRO A 171 -0.60 1.75 16.01
CA PRO A 171 -0.07 0.70 16.89
C PRO A 171 -0.91 0.38 18.13
N ASP A 172 -2.12 0.92 18.26
CA ASP A 172 -2.83 0.92 19.54
C ASP A 172 -4.36 0.83 19.45
N GLU A 173 -4.88 0.25 18.36
CA GLU A 173 -6.33 0.16 18.13
C GLU A 173 -7.04 -0.63 19.22
N GLU A 174 -6.42 -1.74 19.64
CA GLU A 174 -6.97 -2.74 20.56
C GLU A 174 -7.17 -2.21 21.98
N THR A 175 -6.65 -1.00 22.26
CA THR A 175 -6.82 -0.29 23.54
C THR A 175 -7.49 1.07 23.38
N GLY A 176 -8.13 1.32 22.22
CA GLY A 176 -8.93 2.51 21.95
C GLY A 176 -8.21 3.65 21.24
N SER A 177 -7.05 3.39 20.62
CA SER A 177 -6.32 4.34 19.77
C SER A 177 -5.93 5.66 20.46
N SER A 178 -5.60 5.65 21.75
CA SER A 178 -5.35 6.88 22.52
C SER A 178 -4.23 7.75 21.92
N GLY A 179 -3.18 7.12 21.39
CA GLY A 179 -2.04 7.76 20.74
C GLY A 179 -2.20 8.04 19.26
N SER A 180 -3.25 7.50 18.65
CA SER A 180 -3.50 7.60 17.21
C SER A 180 -4.70 8.49 16.89
N LYS A 181 -5.52 8.80 17.90
CA LYS A 181 -6.74 9.60 17.75
C LYS A 181 -6.50 10.92 17.02
N LYS A 182 -5.41 11.63 17.33
CA LYS A 182 -5.10 12.94 16.70
C LYS A 182 -4.73 12.84 15.21
N VAL A 183 -4.23 11.70 14.75
CA VAL A 183 -3.92 11.51 13.32
C VAL A 183 -5.12 10.95 12.56
N ILE A 184 -6.07 10.32 13.26
CA ILE A 184 -7.29 9.74 12.68
C ILE A 184 -8.44 10.77 12.61
N ALA A 185 -8.65 11.58 13.65
CA ALA A 185 -9.87 12.37 13.87
C ALA A 185 -9.62 13.83 14.27
#